data_AF-A0A0A1UFV0-F1
#
_entry.id   AF-A0A0A1UFV0-F1
#
_cell.length_a   1.000
_cell.length_b   1.000
_cell.length_c   1.000
_cell.angle_alpha   90.00
_cell.angle_beta   90.00
_cell.angle_gamma   90.00
#
_symmetry.space_group_name_H-M   'P 1'
#
loop_
_entity.id
_entity.type
_entity.pdbx_description
1 polymer ?
#
loop_
_entity_poly.entity_id
_entity_poly.type
_entity_poly.pdbx_seq_one_letter_code
_entity_poly.pdbx_strand_id
1 'polypeptide(L)'
;MSSFAILLTWVLELILCGANLVVVLFRGLCIVDLQSDELDPVTFCRRVNKTMMPEIGIQIVILFVLFPSFLLTEMVIALPVVIYDLYAFFSGDFWFSPVSVFNGLRRKEIIGYIKIVYYLAFIFIIIGRILYYVIVTYTN
;
A
#
# COMPACT_ATOMS: atom_id res chain seq x y z
N MET A 1 25.34 -3.75 -8.32
CA MET A 1 24.99 -4.28 -6.98
C MET A 1 25.31 -5.76 -6.94
N SER A 2 25.69 -6.30 -5.78
CA SER A 2 25.86 -7.76 -5.65
C SER A 2 24.50 -8.45 -5.82
N SER A 3 24.49 -9.66 -6.38
CA SER A 3 23.29 -10.49 -6.57
C SER A 3 22.46 -10.65 -5.29
N PHE A 4 23.14 -10.68 -4.15
CA PHE A 4 22.55 -10.74 -2.82
C PHE A 4 21.77 -9.46 -2.44
N ALA A 5 22.30 -8.28 -2.80
CA ALA A 5 21.64 -7.02 -2.47
C ALA A 5 20.30 -6.85 -3.22
N ILE A 6 20.22 -7.32 -4.48
CA ILE A 6 18.99 -7.27 -5.28
C ILE A 6 17.90 -8.17 -4.66
N LEU A 7 18.27 -9.39 -4.26
CA LEU A 7 17.37 -10.28 -3.55
C LEU A 7 16.85 -9.66 -2.25
N LEU A 8 17.73 -9.03 -1.47
CA LEU A 8 17.34 -8.36 -0.24
C LEU A 8 16.34 -7.23 -0.50
N THR A 9 16.53 -6.45 -1.58
CA THR A 9 15.59 -5.37 -1.94
C THR A 9 14.19 -5.91 -2.27
N TRP A 10 14.07 -6.98 -3.05
CA TRP A 10 12.77 -7.58 -3.37
C TRP A 10 12.09 -8.22 -2.15
N VAL A 11 12.87 -8.85 -1.25
CA VAL A 11 12.33 -9.40 0.00
C VAL A 11 11.83 -8.30 0.92
N LEU A 12 12.57 -7.19 1.03
CA LEU A 12 12.12 -6.04 1.82
C LEU A 12 10.84 -5.44 1.22
N GLU A 13 10.81 -5.26 -0.10
CA GLU A 13 9.64 -4.77 -0.83
C GLU A 13 8.41 -5.66 -0.62
N LEU A 14 8.58 -6.99 -0.65
CA LEU A 14 7.52 -7.95 -0.37
C LEU A 14 6.91 -7.74 1.04
N ILE A 15 7.77 -7.59 2.05
CA ILE A 15 7.35 -7.38 3.44
C ILE A 15 6.60 -6.05 3.59
N LEU A 16 7.14 -4.98 3.02
CA LEU A 16 6.54 -3.64 3.07
C LEU A 16 5.21 -3.58 2.31
N CYS A 17 5.11 -4.24 1.15
CA CYS A 17 3.85 -4.37 0.41
C CYS A 17 2.80 -5.16 1.20
N GLY A 18 3.22 -6.25 1.86
CA GLY A 18 2.35 -7.00 2.78
C GLY A 18 1.84 -6.15 3.95
N ALA A 19 2.70 -5.33 4.55
CA ALA A 19 2.29 -4.41 5.61
C ALA A 19 1.25 -3.39 5.12
N ASN A 20 1.44 -2.82 3.93
CA ASN A 20 0.46 -1.91 3.33
C ASN A 20 -0.87 -2.60 3.01
N LEU A 21 -0.84 -3.84 2.54
CA LEU A 21 -2.05 -4.64 2.31
C LEU A 21 -2.85 -4.78 3.61
N VAL A 22 -2.20 -5.11 4.73
CA VAL A 22 -2.85 -5.22 6.05
C VAL A 22 -3.46 -3.87 6.47
N VAL A 23 -2.76 -2.76 6.26
CA VAL A 23 -3.27 -1.42 6.59
C VAL A 23 -4.53 -1.08 5.80
N VAL A 24 -4.55 -1.36 4.48
CA VAL A 24 -5.73 -1.08 3.65
C VAL A 24 -6.88 -2.04 3.94
N LEU A 25 -6.61 -3.31 4.24
CA LEU A 25 -7.62 -4.27 4.69
C LEU A 25 -8.26 -3.81 6.02
N PHE A 26 -7.44 -3.39 6.98
CA PHE A 26 -7.93 -2.83 8.25
C PHE A 26 -8.85 -1.61 8.01
N ARG A 27 -8.47 -0.72 7.09
CA ARG A 27 -9.32 0.42 6.72
C ARG A 27 -10.65 -0.04 6.09
N GLY A 28 -10.61 -1.04 5.21
CA GLY A 28 -11.82 -1.62 4.61
C GLY A 28 -12.76 -2.21 5.66
N LEU A 29 -12.23 -2.99 6.61
CA LEU A 29 -13.00 -3.52 7.74
C LEU A 29 -13.64 -2.41 8.56
N CYS A 30 -12.88 -1.39 8.97
CA CYS A 30 -13.42 -0.26 9.71
C CYS A 30 -14.52 0.51 8.93
N ILE A 31 -14.46 0.56 7.59
CA ILE A 31 -15.51 1.18 6.77
C ILE A 31 -16.78 0.33 6.81
N VAL A 32 -16.66 -1.00 6.73
CA VAL A 32 -17.81 -1.92 6.84
C VAL A 32 -18.44 -1.81 8.23
N ASP A 33 -17.64 -1.84 9.30
CA ASP A 33 -18.11 -1.67 10.68
C ASP A 33 -18.83 -0.32 10.90
N LEU A 34 -18.38 0.74 10.20
CA LEU A 34 -19.04 2.04 10.22
C LEU A 34 -20.37 2.03 9.45
N GLN A 35 -20.50 1.23 8.39
CA GLN A 35 -21.73 1.10 7.60
C GLN A 35 -22.77 0.20 8.27
N SER A 36 -22.35 -0.75 9.09
CA SER A 36 -23.22 -1.64 9.88
C SER A 36 -23.69 -1.02 11.21
N ASP A 37 -23.37 0.26 11.46
CA ASP A 37 -23.60 0.96 12.73
C ASP A 37 -22.95 0.27 13.96
N GLU A 38 -21.92 -0.57 13.74
CA GLU A 38 -21.16 -1.24 14.80
C GLU A 38 -20.06 -0.34 15.41
N LEU A 39 -19.65 0.71 14.69
CA LEU A 39 -18.55 1.59 15.09
C LEU A 39 -18.92 3.07 15.01
N ASP A 40 -18.70 3.81 16.10
CA ASP A 40 -18.92 5.26 16.12
C ASP A 40 -17.99 6.01 15.13
N PRO A 41 -18.49 7.05 14.43
CA PRO A 41 -17.71 7.90 13.52
C PRO A 41 -16.43 8.48 14.14
N VAL A 42 -16.49 8.87 15.42
CA VAL A 42 -15.34 9.44 16.16
C VAL A 42 -14.27 8.38 16.40
N THR A 43 -14.68 7.18 16.80
CA THR A 43 -13.78 6.05 17.05
C THR A 43 -13.16 5.56 15.74
N PHE A 44 -13.95 5.50 14.67
CA PHE A 44 -13.50 5.23 13.31
C PHE A 44 -12.40 6.19 12.87
N CYS A 45 -12.65 7.51 12.93
CA CYS A 45 -11.68 8.51 12.49
C CYS A 45 -10.37 8.38 13.26
N ARG A 46 -10.43 8.18 14.59
CA ARG A 46 -9.22 8.00 15.41
C ARG A 46 -8.40 6.77 15.01
N ARG A 47 -9.05 5.64 14.72
CA ARG A 47 -8.39 4.39 14.32
C ARG A 47 -7.78 4.50 12.92
N VAL A 48 -8.57 4.94 11.96
CA VAL A 48 -8.16 5.00 10.54
C VAL A 48 -7.15 6.10 10.28
N ASN A 49 -7.30 7.29 10.88
CA ASN A 49 -6.34 8.37 10.69
C ASN A 49 -4.93 7.97 11.19
N LYS A 50 -4.85 7.19 12.29
CA LYS A 50 -3.57 6.68 12.78
C LYS A 50 -2.90 5.71 11.79
N THR A 51 -3.67 4.97 11.00
CA THR A 51 -3.14 4.00 10.03
C THR A 51 -2.91 4.59 8.64
N MET A 52 -3.37 5.82 8.37
CA MET A 52 -3.13 6.49 7.09
C MET A 52 -1.69 6.98 6.91
N MET A 53 -1.09 7.57 7.95
CA MET A 53 0.33 7.99 7.94
C MET A 53 1.31 6.86 7.59
N PRO A 54 1.23 5.66 8.19
CA PRO A 54 2.16 4.58 7.86
C PRO A 54 2.03 4.10 6.41
N GLU A 55 0.86 4.19 5.76
CA GLU A 55 0.70 3.80 4.35
C GLU A 55 1.61 4.63 3.42
N ILE A 56 1.56 5.96 3.56
CA ILE A 56 2.44 6.87 2.80
C ILE A 56 3.90 6.63 3.14
N GLY A 57 4.21 6.51 4.45
CA GLY A 57 5.59 6.32 4.91
C GLY A 57 6.22 5.06 4.33
N ILE A 58 5.47 3.95 4.33
CA ILE A 58 5.94 2.67 3.78
C ILE A 58 6.16 2.77 2.26
N GLN A 59 5.25 3.41 1.51
CA GLN A 59 5.42 3.59 0.06
C GLN A 59 6.64 4.45 -0.30
N ILE A 60 6.89 5.52 0.44
CA ILE A 60 8.08 6.36 0.24
C ILE A 60 9.35 5.54 0.49
N VAL A 61 9.35 4.72 1.54
CA VAL A 61 10.48 3.82 1.84
C VAL A 61 10.69 2.80 0.72
N ILE A 62 9.61 2.21 0.17
CA ILE A 62 9.70 1.30 -0.99
C ILE A 62 10.37 1.99 -2.18
N LEU A 63 9.92 3.19 -2.56
CA LEU A 63 10.52 3.92 -3.67
C LEU A 63 11.99 4.26 -3.43
N PHE A 64 12.35 4.63 -2.20
CA PHE A 64 13.74 4.94 -1.84
C PHE A 64 14.65 3.70 -1.94
N VAL A 65 14.14 2.52 -1.55
CA VAL A 65 14.87 1.25 -1.64
C VAL A 65 15.04 0.79 -3.09
N LEU A 66 14.05 1.06 -3.95
CA LEU A 66 14.08 0.67 -5.37
C LEU A 66 14.98 1.57 -6.24
N PHE A 67 15.11 2.86 -5.87
CA PHE A 67 15.89 3.84 -6.62
C PHE A 67 17.33 3.43 -6.94
N PRO A 68 18.16 2.94 -5.99
CA PRO A 68 19.54 2.54 -6.27
C PRO A 68 19.65 1.28 -7.16
N SER A 69 18.60 0.46 -7.21
CA SER A 69 18.59 -0.81 -7.95
C SER A 69 18.22 -0.65 -9.42
N PHE A 70 17.77 0.54 -9.85
CA PHE A 70 17.25 0.80 -11.21
C PHE A 70 16.23 -0.24 -11.69
N LEU A 71 15.43 -0.77 -10.76
CA LEU A 71 14.36 -1.73 -11.02
C LEU A 71 13.15 -0.98 -11.60
N LEU A 72 13.27 -0.58 -12.87
CA LEU A 72 12.32 0.30 -13.54
C LEU A 72 10.89 -0.26 -13.56
N THR A 73 10.73 -1.57 -13.71
CA THR A 73 9.41 -2.23 -13.70
C THR A 73 8.67 -2.02 -12.38
N GLU A 74 9.34 -2.26 -11.26
CA GLU A 74 8.78 -2.21 -9.91
C GLU A 74 8.49 -0.76 -9.51
N MET A 75 9.37 0.17 -9.90
CA MET A 75 9.13 1.60 -9.73
C MET A 75 7.91 2.08 -10.52
N VAL A 76 7.75 1.65 -11.78
CA VAL A 76 6.58 2.01 -12.60
C VAL A 76 5.30 1.45 -12.01
N ILE A 77 5.35 0.23 -11.47
CA ILE A 77 4.19 -0.37 -10.81
C ILE A 77 3.87 0.42 -9.54
N ALA A 78 4.84 0.71 -8.65
CA ALA A 78 4.63 1.40 -7.38
C ALA A 78 4.20 2.88 -7.49
N LEU A 79 4.59 3.56 -8.58
CA LEU A 79 4.39 5.01 -8.78
C LEU A 79 2.92 5.50 -8.69
N PRO A 80 1.93 4.87 -9.34
CA PRO A 80 0.54 5.34 -9.36
C PRO A 80 -0.07 5.44 -7.96
N VAL A 81 0.27 4.51 -7.05
CA VAL A 81 -0.29 4.54 -5.68
C VAL A 81 0.34 5.67 -4.88
N VAL A 82 1.66 5.88 -5.02
CA VAL A 82 2.36 7.00 -4.37
C VAL A 82 1.83 8.34 -4.88
N ILE A 83 1.64 8.47 -6.20
CA ILE A 83 1.09 9.69 -6.81
C ILE A 83 -0.31 9.95 -6.26
N TYR A 84 -1.16 8.92 -6.19
CA TYR A 84 -2.50 9.04 -5.64
C TYR A 84 -2.47 9.47 -4.17
N ASP A 85 -1.61 8.87 -3.37
CA ASP A 85 -1.52 9.16 -1.93
C ASP A 85 -0.95 10.55 -1.64
N LEU A 86 0.05 10.98 -2.40
CA LEU A 86 0.55 12.35 -2.34
C LEU A 86 -0.51 13.36 -2.80
N TYR A 87 -1.23 13.08 -3.89
CA TYR A 87 -2.31 13.94 -4.36
C TYR A 87 -3.41 14.08 -3.30
N ALA A 88 -3.81 12.97 -2.66
CA ALA A 88 -4.79 12.98 -1.57
C ALA A 88 -4.29 13.76 -0.36
N PHE A 89 -3.00 13.66 -0.04
CA PHE A 89 -2.35 14.42 1.03
C PHE A 89 -2.37 15.94 0.76
N PHE A 90 -1.99 16.37 -0.44
CA PHE A 90 -1.99 17.79 -0.81
C PHE A 90 -3.38 18.39 -1.00
N SER A 91 -4.36 17.57 -1.38
CA SER A 91 -5.75 18.03 -1.55
C SER A 91 -6.49 18.27 -0.23
N GLY A 92 -5.89 17.94 0.92
CA GLY A 92 -6.52 18.06 2.25
C GLY A 92 -7.60 17.00 2.54
N ASP A 93 -7.92 16.15 1.56
CA ASP A 93 -8.94 15.10 1.62
C ASP A 93 -8.44 13.78 2.25
N PHE A 94 -7.20 13.79 2.73
CA PHE A 94 -6.51 12.63 3.29
C PHE A 94 -7.16 12.15 4.59
N TRP A 95 -7.43 13.06 5.52
CA TRP A 95 -7.94 12.72 6.86
C TRP A 95 -9.46 12.55 6.85
N PHE A 96 -9.96 11.61 7.68
CA PHE A 96 -11.39 11.53 7.95
C PHE A 96 -11.79 12.49 9.06
N SER A 97 -12.88 13.23 8.84
CA SER A 97 -13.55 14.04 9.84
C SER A 97 -14.86 13.38 10.25
N PRO A 98 -15.19 13.31 11.56
CA PRO A 98 -16.38 12.62 12.03
C PRO A 98 -17.70 13.28 11.56
N VAL A 99 -17.68 14.58 11.23
CA VAL A 99 -18.87 15.32 10.78
C VAL A 99 -19.23 15.03 9.32
N SER A 100 -18.23 14.73 8.50
CA SER A 100 -18.38 14.52 7.06
C SER A 100 -17.98 13.11 6.62
N VAL A 101 -17.81 12.17 7.55
CA VAL A 101 -17.27 10.83 7.26
C VAL A 101 -18.10 10.07 6.23
N PHE A 102 -19.42 10.27 6.23
CA PHE A 102 -20.34 9.63 5.29
C PHE A 102 -20.31 10.29 3.91
N ASN A 103 -19.86 11.54 3.80
CA ASN A 103 -19.76 12.25 2.51
C ASN A 103 -18.59 11.68 1.71
N GLY A 104 -18.93 10.96 0.63
CA GLY A 104 -17.92 10.34 -0.23
C GLY A 104 -17.29 9.07 0.35
N LEU A 105 -17.86 8.49 1.42
CA LEU A 105 -17.38 7.23 2.01
C LEU A 105 -17.28 6.11 0.96
N ARG A 106 -18.32 5.96 0.13
CA ARG A 106 -18.34 4.96 -0.95
C ARG A 106 -17.22 5.14 -1.97
N ARG A 107 -16.84 6.39 -2.28
CA ARG A 107 -15.70 6.65 -3.18
C ARG A 107 -14.39 6.18 -2.53
N LYS A 108 -14.17 6.51 -1.24
CA LYS A 108 -12.98 6.09 -0.50
C LYS A 108 -12.92 4.57 -0.28
N GLU A 109 -14.07 3.92 -0.13
CA GLU A 109 -14.22 2.47 -0.06
C GLU A 109 -13.79 1.79 -1.37
N ILE A 110 -14.34 2.21 -2.51
CA ILE A 110 -13.97 1.67 -3.83
C ILE A 110 -12.47 1.81 -4.09
N ILE A 111 -11.89 2.97 -3.74
CA ILE A 111 -10.45 3.19 -3.86
C ILE A 111 -9.65 2.25 -2.93
N GLY A 112 -10.16 1.99 -1.73
CA GLY A 112 -9.62 0.96 -0.84
C GLY A 112 -9.60 -0.43 -1.47
N TYR A 113 -10.69 -0.86 -2.10
CA TYR A 113 -10.73 -2.16 -2.79
C TYR A 113 -9.79 -2.23 -3.99
N ILE A 114 -9.69 -1.15 -4.78
CA ILE A 114 -8.72 -1.06 -5.88
C ILE A 114 -7.29 -1.22 -5.34
N LYS A 115 -6.96 -0.56 -4.23
CA LYS A 115 -5.65 -0.69 -3.57
C LYS A 115 -5.39 -2.11 -3.06
N ILE A 116 -6.40 -2.79 -2.51
CA ILE A 116 -6.27 -4.20 -2.07
C ILE A 116 -5.89 -5.10 -3.26
N VAL A 117 -6.65 -5.01 -4.36
CA VAL A 117 -6.38 -5.80 -5.57
C VAL A 117 -5.00 -5.46 -6.12
N TYR A 118 -4.63 -4.18 -6.13
CA TYR A 118 -3.33 -3.72 -6.57
C TYR A 118 -2.18 -4.31 -5.73
N TYR A 119 -2.23 -4.21 -4.39
CA TYR A 119 -1.17 -4.74 -3.53
C TYR A 119 -1.09 -6.27 -3.61
N LEU A 120 -2.23 -6.95 -3.73
CA LEU A 120 -2.27 -8.39 -3.90
C LEU A 120 -1.61 -8.83 -5.23
N ALA A 121 -1.96 -8.17 -6.34
CA ALA A 121 -1.34 -8.41 -7.63
C ALA A 121 0.16 -8.12 -7.59
N PHE A 122 0.56 -7.03 -6.92
CA PHE A 122 1.97 -6.65 -6.82
C PHE A 122 2.80 -7.67 -6.03
N ILE A 123 2.25 -8.22 -4.94
CA ILE A 123 2.87 -9.33 -4.18
C ILE A 123 3.15 -10.53 -5.09
N PHE A 124 2.19 -10.95 -5.92
CA PHE A 124 2.39 -12.06 -6.85
C PHE A 124 3.50 -11.78 -7.88
N ILE A 125 3.58 -10.54 -8.39
CA ILE A 125 4.63 -10.12 -9.32
C ILE A 125 6.01 -10.19 -8.65
N ILE A 126 6.14 -9.67 -7.43
CA ILE A 126 7.41 -9.70 -6.68
C ILE A 126 7.85 -11.15 -6.40
N ILE A 127 6.94 -12.00 -5.94
CA ILE A 127 7.23 -13.43 -5.71
C ILE A 127 7.68 -14.11 -7.00
N GLY A 128 6.96 -13.91 -8.11
CA GLY A 128 7.32 -14.48 -9.41
C GLY A 128 8.70 -14.04 -9.88
N ARG A 129 9.07 -12.78 -9.63
CA ARG A 129 10.39 -12.24 -9.98
C ARG A 129 11.51 -12.82 -9.12
N ILE A 130 11.31 -12.93 -7.81
CA ILE A 130 12.26 -13.58 -6.90
C ILE A 130 12.51 -15.03 -7.35
N LEU A 131 11.44 -15.78 -7.61
CA LEU A 131 11.54 -17.18 -8.06
C LEU A 131 12.30 -17.31 -9.38
N TYR A 132 11.95 -16.48 -10.37
CA TYR A 132 12.65 -16.46 -11.65
C TYR A 132 14.15 -16.19 -11.48
N TYR A 133 14.50 -15.18 -10.69
CA TYR A 133 15.89 -14.82 -10.45
C TYR A 133 16.68 -15.94 -9.76
N VAL A 134 16.09 -16.57 -8.73
CA VAL A 134 16.67 -17.71 -8.03
C VAL A 134 16.90 -18.86 -9.02
N ILE A 135 15.90 -19.25 -9.81
CA ILE A 135 16.02 -20.35 -10.77
C ILE A 135 17.15 -20.09 -11.77
N VAL A 136 17.19 -18.89 -12.37
CA VAL A 136 18.23 -18.54 -13.35
C VAL A 136 19.62 -18.53 -12.73
N THR A 137 19.76 -18.11 -11.47
CA THR A 137 21.06 -18.02 -10.80
C THR A 137 21.61 -19.38 -10.36
N TYR A 138 20.75 -20.34 -10.01
CA TYR A 138 21.18 -21.67 -9.54
C TYR A 138 21.17 -22.77 -10.63
N THR A 139 20.61 -22.48 -11.81
CA THR A 139 20.61 -23.42 -12.95
C THR A 139 21.77 -23.17 -13.91
N ASN A 140 22.42 -22.00 -13.84
CA ASN A 140 23.66 -21.67 -14.57
C ASN A 140 24.88 -21.81 -13.65
#